data_AF-A0A2R7KBX8-F1
#
_entry.id   AF-A0A2R7KBX8-F1
#
_cell.length_a   1.000
_cell.length_b   1.000
_cell.length_c   1.000
_cell.angle_alpha   90.00
_cell.angle_beta   90.00
_cell.angle_gamma   90.00
#
_symmetry.space_group_name_H-M   'P 1'
#
loop_
_entity.id
_entity.type
_entity.pdbx_description
1 polymer ?
#
loop_
_entity_poly.entity_id
_entity_poly.type
_entity_poly.pdbx_seq_one_letter_code
_entity_poly.pdbx_strand_id
1 'polypeptide(L)'
;MKKLLILTMSLLILTGCSKDFLDTQPESTINDEQLGTSAAANKAIIAGIYSALRSYGLSIAGNHEDYGHKSILSATDLMSNDELMTKSSWYGSFYNYLARTQTNSRSKLAWSMYYPQIKVANTVIGAIPADTDDASLKSLRGQALA
;
A
#
# COMPACT_ATOMS: atom_id res chain seq x y z
N MET A 1 -24.38 -12.90 60.47
CA MET A 1 -24.00 -11.73 59.63
C MET A 1 -22.63 -11.90 58.97
N LYS A 2 -21.52 -12.11 59.71
CA LYS A 2 -20.18 -12.33 59.13
C LYS A 2 -20.09 -13.48 58.09
N LYS A 3 -20.76 -14.61 58.33
CA LYS A 3 -20.79 -15.75 57.39
C LYS A 3 -21.51 -15.44 56.06
N LEU A 4 -22.53 -14.59 56.10
CA LEU A 4 -23.25 -14.15 54.91
C LEU A 4 -22.35 -13.24 54.06
N LEU A 5 -21.62 -12.33 54.72
CA LEU A 5 -20.72 -11.36 54.09
C LEU A 5 -19.52 -12.01 53.37
N ILE A 6 -18.98 -13.09 53.96
CA ILE A 6 -17.91 -13.88 53.33
C ILE A 6 -18.44 -14.62 52.10
N LEU A 7 -19.67 -15.17 52.16
CA LEU A 7 -20.27 -15.86 51.02
C LEU A 7 -20.55 -14.90 49.85
N THR A 8 -21.06 -13.69 50.11
CA THR A 8 -21.28 -12.69 49.06
C THR A 8 -19.97 -12.21 48.43
N MET A 9 -18.91 -12.04 49.23
CA MET A 9 -17.59 -11.65 48.72
C MET A 9 -16.98 -12.75 47.84
N SER A 10 -17.16 -14.03 48.20
CA SER A 10 -16.68 -15.16 47.40
C SER A 10 -17.42 -15.31 46.06
N LEU A 11 -18.69 -14.94 45.97
CA LEU A 11 -19.46 -15.00 44.72
C LEU A 11 -19.03 -13.93 43.69
N LEU A 12 -18.51 -12.78 44.12
CA LEU A 12 -17.99 -11.72 43.24
C LEU A 12 -16.70 -12.11 42.53
N ILE A 13 -15.95 -13.09 43.04
CA ILE A 13 -14.70 -13.58 42.44
C ILE A 13 -14.98 -14.48 41.23
N LEU A 14 -16.21 -15.02 41.12
CA LEU A 14 -16.62 -15.90 40.03
C LEU A 14 -17.19 -15.15 38.82
N THR A 15 -17.45 -13.84 38.93
CA THR A 15 -17.87 -12.99 37.81
C THR A 15 -16.66 -12.31 37.17
N GLY A 16 -15.82 -13.10 36.48
CA GLY A 16 -14.78 -12.56 35.62
C GLY A 16 -15.38 -11.92 34.37
N CYS A 17 -14.71 -10.93 33.78
CA CYS A 17 -15.06 -10.44 32.45
C CYS A 17 -15.04 -11.62 31.46
N SER A 18 -16.00 -11.66 30.53
CA SER A 18 -15.97 -12.66 29.46
C SER A 18 -14.64 -12.55 28.71
N LYS A 19 -14.12 -13.66 28.19
CA LYS A 19 -12.89 -13.66 27.40
C LYS A 19 -12.96 -12.63 26.26
N ASP A 20 -14.15 -12.45 25.69
CA ASP A 20 -14.42 -11.56 24.57
C ASP A 20 -14.36 -10.07 24.93
N PHE A 21 -14.33 -9.69 26.21
CA PHE A 21 -14.19 -8.28 26.62
C PHE A 21 -12.87 -7.66 26.16
N LEU A 22 -11.81 -8.48 26.02
CA LEU A 22 -10.51 -8.03 25.53
C LEU A 22 -10.30 -8.31 24.04
N ASP A 23 -11.25 -8.98 23.38
CA ASP A 23 -11.19 -9.30 21.95
C ASP A 23 -11.93 -8.23 21.14
N THR A 24 -11.35 -7.04 21.12
CA THR A 24 -11.91 -5.88 20.42
C THR A 24 -11.38 -5.78 19.00
N GLN A 25 -12.30 -5.73 18.04
CA GLN A 25 -11.94 -5.46 16.65
C GLN A 25 -11.81 -3.95 16.44
N PRO A 26 -10.78 -3.48 15.71
CA PRO A 26 -10.64 -2.05 15.45
C PRO A 26 -11.76 -1.57 14.52
N GLU A 27 -12.52 -0.56 14.94
CA GLU A 27 -13.67 -0.05 14.15
C GLU A 27 -13.25 0.82 12.96
N SER A 28 -12.07 1.44 13.02
CA SER A 28 -11.61 2.42 12.02
C SER A 28 -10.53 1.89 11.07
N THR A 29 -10.11 0.62 11.22
CA THR A 29 -9.09 0.00 10.39
C THR A 29 -9.49 -1.41 10.01
N ILE A 30 -9.02 -1.89 8.87
CA ILE A 30 -9.22 -3.28 8.45
C ILE A 30 -7.95 -4.09 8.75
N ASN A 31 -8.13 -5.30 9.29
CA ASN A 31 -7.06 -6.27 9.47
C ASN A 31 -6.96 -7.23 8.25
N ASP A 32 -5.90 -8.04 8.23
CA ASP A 32 -5.62 -8.94 7.12
C ASP A 32 -6.72 -10.01 6.93
N GLU A 33 -7.36 -10.44 8.01
CA GLU A 33 -8.45 -11.41 7.98
C GLU A 33 -9.73 -10.86 7.33
N GLN A 34 -10.01 -9.57 7.56
CA GLN A 34 -11.16 -8.87 6.99
C GLN A 34 -10.96 -8.51 5.52
N LEU A 35 -9.71 -8.45 5.04
CA LEU A 35 -9.42 -8.12 3.64
C LEU A 35 -9.99 -9.17 2.67
N GLY A 36 -9.96 -10.46 3.01
CA GLY A 36 -10.40 -11.51 2.10
C GLY A 36 -11.89 -11.47 1.74
N THR A 37 -12.71 -10.82 2.55
CA THR A 37 -14.17 -10.73 2.37
C THR A 37 -14.66 -9.32 2.06
N SER A 38 -13.82 -8.29 2.21
CA SER A 38 -14.21 -6.89 2.03
C SER A 38 -13.86 -6.36 0.64
N ALA A 39 -14.82 -6.38 -0.28
CA ALA A 39 -14.65 -5.78 -1.61
C ALA A 39 -14.39 -4.26 -1.54
N ALA A 40 -15.02 -3.56 -0.59
CA ALA A 40 -14.81 -2.12 -0.40
C ALA A 40 -13.36 -1.80 0.00
N ALA A 41 -12.77 -2.60 0.88
CA ALA A 41 -11.39 -2.42 1.33
C ALA A 41 -10.40 -2.66 0.19
N ASN A 42 -10.53 -3.78 -0.51
CA ASN A 42 -9.67 -4.10 -1.66
C ASN A 42 -9.79 -3.03 -2.74
N LYS A 43 -11.01 -2.52 -3.00
CA LYS A 43 -11.21 -1.40 -3.94
C LYS A 43 -10.47 -0.15 -3.51
N ALA A 44 -10.49 0.21 -2.23
CA ALA A 44 -9.74 1.34 -1.71
C ALA A 44 -8.22 1.15 -1.85
N ILE A 45 -7.73 -0.07 -1.59
CA ILE A 45 -6.31 -0.41 -1.75
C ILE A 45 -5.88 -0.29 -3.22
N ILE A 46 -6.63 -0.86 -4.16
CA ILE A 46 -6.37 -0.75 -5.60
C ILE A 46 -6.41 0.72 -6.05
N ALA A 47 -7.39 1.50 -5.59
CA ALA A 47 -7.44 2.94 -5.88
C ALA A 47 -6.20 3.68 -5.34
N GLY A 48 -5.66 3.24 -4.20
CA GLY A 48 -4.40 3.70 -3.63
C GLY A 48 -3.20 3.46 -4.56
N ILE A 49 -3.09 2.28 -5.18
CA ILE A 49 -2.05 1.98 -6.19
C ILE A 49 -2.15 2.97 -7.35
N TYR A 50 -3.33 3.11 -7.95
CA TYR A 50 -3.53 4.06 -9.05
C TYR A 50 -3.25 5.50 -8.63
N SER A 51 -3.50 5.86 -7.36
CA SER A 51 -3.17 7.18 -6.82
C SER A 51 -1.68 7.38 -6.66
N ALA A 52 -0.96 6.41 -6.13
CA ALA A 52 0.49 6.48 -5.97
C ALA A 52 1.18 6.68 -7.33
N LEU A 53 0.72 5.97 -8.37
CA LEU A 53 1.25 6.08 -9.75
C LEU A 53 1.05 7.45 -10.42
N ARG A 54 0.33 8.39 -9.79
CA ARG A 54 0.12 9.76 -10.29
C ARG A 54 0.39 10.83 -9.23
N SER A 55 0.99 10.46 -8.10
CA SER A 55 1.28 11.36 -6.99
C SER A 55 2.72 11.81 -6.98
N TYR A 56 2.95 13.02 -6.44
CA TYR A 56 4.28 13.59 -6.25
C TYR A 56 4.90 13.18 -4.91
N GLY A 57 6.21 12.94 -4.92
CA GLY A 57 7.04 12.84 -3.71
C GLY A 57 6.93 11.52 -2.95
N LEU A 58 6.57 10.43 -3.62
CA LEU A 58 6.42 9.11 -2.97
C LEU A 58 7.67 8.20 -3.10
N SER A 59 8.64 8.57 -3.93
CA SER A 59 9.76 7.70 -4.30
C SER A 59 11.13 8.23 -3.83
N ILE A 60 11.45 9.48 -4.19
CA ILE A 60 12.70 10.16 -3.84
C ILE A 60 12.36 11.57 -3.38
N ALA A 61 12.51 11.81 -2.09
CA ALA A 61 12.21 13.10 -1.47
C ALA A 61 13.01 14.25 -2.12
N GLY A 62 12.30 15.32 -2.48
CA GLY A 62 12.90 16.56 -3.01
C GLY A 62 13.25 16.51 -4.51
N ASN A 63 13.05 15.38 -5.20
CA ASN A 63 13.27 15.31 -6.64
C ASN A 63 12.02 15.81 -7.38
N HIS A 64 12.20 16.84 -8.22
CA HIS A 64 11.13 17.37 -9.07
C HIS A 64 10.64 16.36 -10.11
N GLU A 65 11.46 15.37 -10.45
CA GLU A 65 11.04 14.31 -11.34
C GLU A 65 10.08 13.34 -10.65
N ASP A 66 9.96 13.28 -9.32
CA ASP A 66 9.17 12.24 -8.64
C ASP A 66 7.66 12.52 -8.63
N TYR A 67 6.97 12.37 -9.76
CA TYR A 67 5.52 12.59 -9.92
C TYR A 67 4.75 11.38 -10.46
N GLY A 68 5.15 10.18 -10.08
CA GLY A 68 4.45 8.96 -10.45
C GLY A 68 4.96 8.32 -11.75
N HIS A 69 4.18 7.43 -12.34
CA HIS A 69 4.54 6.67 -13.54
C HIS A 69 4.91 7.56 -14.73
N LYS A 70 4.24 8.72 -14.89
CA LYS A 70 4.55 9.69 -15.96
C LYS A 70 5.97 10.25 -15.86
N SER A 71 6.55 10.27 -14.66
CA SER A 71 7.96 10.60 -14.48
C SER A 71 8.88 9.64 -15.19
N ILE A 72 8.64 8.33 -15.01
CA ILE A 72 9.48 7.28 -15.57
C ILE A 72 9.40 7.32 -17.09
N LEU A 73 8.20 7.49 -17.64
CA LEU A 73 8.03 7.64 -19.10
C LEU A 73 8.83 8.84 -19.63
N SER A 74 8.71 10.00 -19.01
CA SER A 74 9.45 11.20 -19.42
C SER A 74 10.96 11.04 -19.26
N ALA A 75 11.40 10.36 -18.20
CA ALA A 75 12.81 10.03 -18.00
C ALA A 75 13.34 9.11 -19.12
N THR A 76 12.56 8.10 -19.53
CA THR A 76 12.96 7.17 -20.57
C THR A 76 12.91 7.80 -21.96
N ASP A 77 11.95 8.69 -22.23
CA ASP A 77 11.87 9.43 -23.49
C ASP A 77 13.08 10.37 -23.65
N LEU A 78 13.51 11.05 -22.58
CA LEU A 78 14.73 11.86 -22.58
C LEU A 78 16.04 11.03 -22.66
N MET A 79 15.96 9.73 -22.39
CA MET A 79 17.04 8.78 -22.60
C MET A 79 16.95 8.08 -23.98
N SER A 80 16.01 8.50 -24.83
CA SER A 80 15.97 8.12 -26.24
C SER A 80 16.82 9.08 -27.09
N ASN A 81 16.68 9.01 -28.41
CA ASN A 81 17.30 9.97 -29.34
C ASN A 81 16.29 10.91 -30.01
N ASP A 82 15.04 10.91 -29.55
CA ASP A 82 13.94 11.65 -30.20
C ASP A 82 13.65 12.99 -29.50
N GLU A 83 14.23 13.23 -28.32
CA GLU A 83 14.12 14.50 -27.58
C GLU A 83 15.49 15.14 -27.33
N LEU A 84 15.56 16.46 -27.50
CA LEU A 84 16.76 17.25 -27.23
C LEU A 84 16.54 18.21 -26.06
N MET A 85 17.27 18.01 -24.96
CA MET A 85 17.27 18.93 -23.83
C MET A 85 18.21 20.13 -24.11
N THR A 86 17.67 21.18 -24.74
CA THR A 86 18.45 22.37 -25.14
C THR A 86 18.90 23.27 -23.98
N LYS A 87 18.24 23.16 -22.82
CA LYS A 87 18.59 23.88 -21.59
C LYS A 87 18.54 22.93 -20.40
N SER A 88 19.47 23.10 -19.46
CA SER A 88 19.49 22.32 -18.23
C SER A 88 18.16 22.43 -17.48
N SER A 89 17.62 21.28 -17.09
CA SER A 89 16.38 21.15 -16.30
C SER A 89 16.49 19.94 -15.37
N TRP A 90 15.43 19.66 -14.60
CA TRP A 90 15.35 18.61 -13.59
C TRP A 90 15.79 17.23 -14.11
N TYR A 91 15.41 16.89 -15.34
CA TYR A 91 15.75 15.61 -15.97
C TYR A 91 17.19 15.48 -16.50
N GLY A 92 18.06 16.46 -16.26
CA GLY A 92 19.42 16.46 -16.85
C GLY A 92 20.25 15.23 -16.51
N SER A 93 20.04 14.60 -15.35
CA SER A 93 20.71 13.32 -15.03
C SER A 93 20.24 12.15 -15.91
N PHE A 94 18.96 12.13 -16.31
CA PHE A 94 18.44 11.10 -17.22
C PHE A 94 18.96 11.37 -18.63
N TYR A 95 18.82 12.60 -19.12
CA TYR A 95 19.29 13.00 -20.46
C TYR A 95 20.79 12.69 -20.69
N ASN A 96 21.63 12.92 -19.68
CA ASN A 96 23.07 12.62 -19.77
C ASN A 96 23.43 11.19 -19.36
N TYR A 97 22.46 10.29 -19.21
CA TYR A 97 22.64 8.89 -18.81
C TYR A 97 23.38 8.71 -17.46
N LEU A 98 23.36 9.71 -16.58
CA LEU A 98 23.96 9.64 -15.25
C LEU A 98 23.02 8.97 -14.24
N ALA A 99 21.71 9.04 -14.46
CA ALA A 99 20.70 8.49 -13.56
C ALA A 99 20.74 6.96 -13.45
N ARG A 100 21.34 6.25 -14.41
CA ARG A 100 21.55 4.78 -14.37
C ARG A 100 22.79 4.34 -13.60
N THR A 101 23.62 5.29 -13.14
CA THR A 101 24.83 4.97 -12.38
C THR A 101 24.47 4.69 -10.92
N GLN A 102 25.13 3.69 -10.30
CA GLN A 102 24.77 3.21 -8.96
C GLN A 102 24.88 4.29 -7.88
N THR A 103 25.82 5.23 -8.04
CA THR A 103 26.03 6.34 -7.09
C THR A 103 25.01 7.46 -7.24
N ASN A 104 24.23 7.50 -8.32
CA ASN A 104 23.24 8.54 -8.55
C ASN A 104 21.95 8.21 -7.81
N SER A 105 21.42 9.18 -7.04
CA SER A 105 20.17 9.00 -6.30
C SER A 105 18.98 8.64 -7.20
N ARG A 106 18.96 9.14 -8.44
CA ARG A 106 17.89 8.90 -9.42
C ARG A 106 17.82 7.45 -9.92
N SER A 107 18.88 6.67 -9.72
CA SER A 107 18.86 5.23 -10.04
C SER A 107 17.80 4.47 -9.22
N LYS A 108 17.45 5.00 -8.04
CA LYS A 108 16.41 4.44 -7.17
C LYS A 108 14.99 4.77 -7.62
N LEU A 109 14.79 5.71 -8.55
CA LEU A 109 13.47 6.31 -8.81
C LEU A 109 12.45 5.24 -9.22
N ALA A 110 12.77 4.45 -10.25
CA ALA A 110 11.90 3.36 -10.71
C ALA A 110 11.66 2.30 -9.62
N TRP A 111 12.71 1.96 -8.85
CA TRP A 111 12.61 0.97 -7.79
C TRP A 111 11.64 1.41 -6.69
N SER A 112 11.85 2.60 -6.13
CA SER A 112 10.98 3.17 -5.11
C SER A 112 9.57 3.45 -5.62
N MET A 113 9.40 3.71 -6.93
CA MET A 113 8.11 3.97 -7.54
C MET A 113 7.26 2.71 -7.72
N TYR A 114 7.85 1.56 -8.06
CA TYR A 114 7.07 0.38 -8.44
C TYR A 114 7.02 -0.71 -7.36
N TYR A 115 8.08 -0.90 -6.57
CA TYR A 115 8.07 -1.98 -5.56
C TYR A 115 7.03 -1.83 -4.46
N PRO A 116 6.75 -0.63 -3.91
CA PRO A 116 5.65 -0.47 -2.95
C PRO A 116 4.30 -0.82 -3.58
N GLN A 117 4.12 -0.55 -4.88
CA GLN A 117 2.86 -0.75 -5.59
C GLN A 117 2.65 -2.24 -5.87
N ILE A 118 3.72 -2.93 -6.26
CA ILE A 118 3.77 -4.39 -6.39
C ILE A 118 3.46 -5.05 -5.03
N LYS A 119 4.04 -4.55 -3.93
CA LYS A 119 3.76 -5.08 -2.58
C LYS A 119 2.27 -4.95 -2.25
N VAL A 120 1.67 -3.80 -2.50
CA VAL A 120 0.24 -3.55 -2.22
C VAL A 120 -0.67 -4.41 -3.11
N ALA A 121 -0.32 -4.59 -4.39
CA ALA A 121 -1.04 -5.50 -5.28
C ALA A 121 -0.98 -6.95 -4.77
N ASN A 122 0.20 -7.40 -4.33
CA ASN A 122 0.39 -8.73 -3.76
C ASN A 122 -0.42 -8.94 -2.47
N THR A 123 -0.67 -7.91 -1.67
CA THR A 123 -1.59 -8.01 -0.53
C THR A 123 -3.02 -8.33 -0.97
N VAL A 124 -3.53 -7.67 -2.02
CA VAL A 124 -4.87 -7.96 -2.59
C VAL A 124 -4.93 -9.37 -3.18
N ILE A 125 -3.88 -9.77 -3.91
CA ILE A 125 -3.76 -11.13 -4.46
C ILE A 125 -3.66 -12.18 -3.34
N GLY A 126 -3.01 -11.87 -2.23
CA GLY A 126 -2.96 -12.79 -1.08
C GLY A 126 -4.30 -12.92 -0.36
N ALA A 127 -5.04 -11.83 -0.26
CA ALA A 127 -6.30 -11.77 0.49
C ALA A 127 -7.48 -12.42 -0.25
N ILE A 128 -7.62 -12.18 -1.55
CA ILE A 128 -8.79 -12.64 -2.32
C ILE A 128 -8.54 -14.05 -2.88
N PRO A 129 -9.30 -15.10 -2.52
CA PRO A 129 -9.13 -16.44 -3.09
C PRO A 129 -9.30 -16.47 -4.62
N ALA A 130 -8.53 -17.32 -5.31
CA ALA A 130 -8.56 -17.41 -6.78
C ALA A 130 -9.87 -18.01 -7.32
N ASP A 131 -10.52 -18.85 -6.53
CA ASP A 131 -11.76 -19.57 -6.80
C ASP A 131 -13.00 -18.87 -6.22
N THR A 132 -12.88 -17.61 -5.81
CA THR A 132 -14.03 -16.84 -5.30
C THR A 132 -15.16 -16.73 -6.34
N ASP A 133 -16.40 -16.95 -5.89
CA ASP A 133 -17.62 -16.75 -6.67
C ASP A 133 -18.12 -15.29 -6.63
N ASP A 134 -17.55 -14.45 -5.76
CA ASP A 134 -17.90 -13.03 -5.69
C ASP A 134 -17.30 -12.28 -6.89
N ALA A 135 -18.18 -11.82 -7.78
CA ALA A 135 -17.79 -11.11 -9.00
C ALA A 135 -16.98 -9.82 -8.74
N SER A 136 -17.25 -9.12 -7.64
CA SER A 136 -16.54 -7.88 -7.27
C SER A 136 -15.12 -8.20 -6.81
N LEU A 137 -14.97 -9.17 -5.91
CA LEU A 137 -13.66 -9.63 -5.45
C LEU A 137 -12.84 -10.20 -6.61
N LYS A 138 -13.46 -10.98 -7.49
CA LYS A 138 -12.81 -11.52 -8.70
C LYS A 138 -12.29 -10.43 -9.62
N SER A 139 -13.07 -9.38 -9.85
CA SER A 139 -12.65 -8.21 -10.63
C SER A 139 -11.48 -7.46 -9.98
N LEU A 140 -11.51 -7.28 -8.66
CA LEU A 140 -10.44 -6.60 -7.92
C LEU A 140 -9.14 -7.42 -7.91
N ARG A 141 -9.22 -8.74 -7.77
CA ARG A 141 -8.07 -9.64 -7.94
C ARG A 141 -7.51 -9.54 -9.36
N GLY A 142 -8.38 -9.48 -10.37
CA GLY A 142 -7.98 -9.26 -11.76
C GLY A 142 -7.21 -7.95 -11.96
N GLN A 143 -7.69 -6.85 -11.38
CA GLN A 143 -7.00 -5.56 -11.41
C GLN A 143 -5.65 -5.59 -10.70
N ALA A 144 -5.52 -6.35 -9.60
CA ALA A 144 -4.24 -6.48 -8.90
C ALA A 144 -3.19 -7.26 -9.71
N LEU A 145 -3.64 -8.17 -10.59
CA LEU A 145 -2.77 -8.99 -11.45
C LEU A 145 -2.32 -8.29 -12.74
N ALA A 146 -3.07 -7.28 -13.19
CA ALA A 146 -2.81 -6.53 -14.43
C ALA A 146 -1.82 -5.38 -14.20
#